data_AF-A0A1G4KLZ2-F1
#
_entry.id   AF-A0A1G4KLZ2-F1
#
_cell.length_a   1.000
_cell.length_b   1.000
_cell.length_c   1.000
_cell.angle_alpha   90.00
_cell.angle_beta   90.00
_cell.angle_gamma   90.00
#
_symmetry.space_group_name_H-M   'P 1'
#
loop_
_entity.id
_entity.type
_entity.pdbx_description
1 polymer ?
#
loop_
_entity_poly.entity_id
_entity_poly.type
_entity_poly.pdbx_seq_one_letter_code
_entity_poly.pdbx_strand_id
1 'polypeptide(L)'
;MPPKKNQQQPVKKKENVDKTFGMKNKNRSTKVQKFIQQVQNQSDPKKEEMKRQKAEEKARREREEAEKRALFNPAMDQTLKAGVDPKTVLCAMFKIGNCNKGIRCKFSHDPNVGRRVEKKDLYQDGREEKEADTMDSWDEEKLRSVILSKHGNLRTTTDKVCKFFIEAVENGKYGWFWVCPNGGNKCMYRHSLPEGFVLKTKEQKRLEREALDSQPKITLEEFIETERDRLDKTKLTPITVANFAKWKQDHITERINAELKEESKRKPCGREIVLKNYTNDKKFAEADDLDATKGSAWDLSEFTTALKEAETNSGDGIKDYGDGSNPTFDIITKSPATASA
;
A
#
# COMPACT_ATOMS: atom_id res chain seq x y z
N MET A 1 31.02 11.73 -84.33
CA MET A 1 31.79 10.80 -85.19
C MET A 1 31.54 9.36 -84.74
N PRO A 2 31.37 8.40 -85.67
CA PRO A 2 31.04 6.97 -85.43
C PRO A 2 32.28 6.20 -84.88
N PRO A 3 32.22 4.92 -84.41
CA PRO A 3 31.40 3.78 -84.89
C PRO A 3 30.71 2.95 -83.78
N LYS A 4 29.66 2.12 -83.96
CA LYS A 4 29.19 1.12 -84.96
C LYS A 4 29.73 -0.31 -84.75
N LYS A 5 28.81 -1.21 -84.32
CA LYS A 5 28.78 -2.71 -84.38
C LYS A 5 29.86 -3.45 -83.54
N ASN A 6 29.59 -4.60 -82.92
CA ASN A 6 28.86 -5.71 -83.46
C ASN A 6 28.23 -6.64 -82.40
N GLN A 7 27.11 -7.22 -82.80
CA GLN A 7 26.41 -8.31 -82.13
C GLN A 7 27.25 -9.59 -82.13
N GLN A 8 27.20 -10.36 -81.04
CA GLN A 8 27.27 -11.82 -81.11
C GLN A 8 26.12 -12.41 -80.31
N GLN A 9 25.33 -13.19 -81.02
CA GLN A 9 24.12 -13.86 -80.55
C GLN A 9 24.44 -14.90 -79.47
N PRO A 10 23.59 -15.04 -78.43
CA PRO A 10 23.68 -16.19 -77.53
C PRO A 10 23.16 -17.46 -78.21
N VAL A 11 23.99 -18.49 -78.16
CA VAL A 11 23.71 -19.88 -78.52
C VAL A 11 22.47 -20.37 -77.75
N LYS A 12 21.43 -20.77 -78.50
CA LYS A 12 20.23 -21.43 -77.98
C LYS A 12 20.63 -22.68 -77.19
N LYS A 13 20.51 -22.65 -75.85
CA LYS A 13 20.40 -23.87 -75.06
C LYS A 13 18.99 -24.42 -75.24
N LYS A 14 18.95 -25.67 -75.69
CA LYS A 14 17.75 -26.49 -75.88
C LYS A 14 16.88 -26.42 -74.62
N GLU A 15 15.62 -26.02 -74.81
CA GLU A 15 14.56 -26.15 -73.82
C GLU A 15 14.51 -27.62 -73.38
N ASN A 16 14.90 -27.89 -72.14
CA ASN A 16 14.66 -29.19 -71.55
C ASN A 16 13.18 -29.23 -71.19
N VAL A 17 12.41 -29.67 -72.20
CA VAL A 17 11.07 -30.25 -72.18
C VAL A 17 10.32 -30.04 -70.87
N ASP A 18 9.36 -29.14 -70.95
CA ASP A 18 8.40 -28.73 -69.92
C ASP A 18 7.69 -29.94 -69.28
N LYS A 19 8.28 -30.53 -68.24
CA LYS A 19 7.61 -31.50 -67.34
C LYS A 19 6.50 -30.86 -66.51
N THR A 20 6.21 -29.57 -66.73
CA THR A 20 5.07 -28.85 -66.15
C THR A 20 4.01 -28.52 -67.21
N PHE A 21 4.12 -29.09 -68.42
CA PHE A 21 3.10 -29.03 -69.47
C PHE A 21 2.06 -30.12 -69.21
N GLY A 22 0.85 -29.74 -68.79
CA GLY A 22 -0.29 -30.65 -68.59
C GLY A 22 -1.00 -30.57 -67.24
N MET A 23 -0.44 -29.89 -66.22
CA MET A 23 -1.14 -29.67 -64.96
C MET A 23 -2.07 -28.46 -65.06
N LYS A 24 -3.35 -28.73 -65.36
CA LYS A 24 -4.42 -27.71 -65.33
C LYS A 24 -4.55 -27.18 -63.88
N ASN A 25 -4.58 -25.85 -63.72
CA ASN A 25 -4.51 -25.07 -62.45
C ASN A 25 -3.10 -24.75 -61.89
N LYS A 26 -2.19 -24.26 -62.72
CA LYS A 26 -0.81 -23.86 -62.36
C LYS A 26 -0.69 -22.74 -61.30
N ASN A 27 -1.71 -21.87 -61.15
CA ASN A 27 -1.68 -20.72 -60.23
C ASN A 27 -2.70 -20.79 -59.07
N ARG A 28 -3.50 -21.86 -58.94
CA ARG A 28 -4.57 -21.94 -57.91
C ARG A 28 -4.30 -22.94 -56.80
N SER A 29 -3.47 -23.96 -57.02
CA SER A 29 -3.17 -24.96 -55.99
C SER A 29 -1.76 -24.77 -55.42
N THR A 30 -1.69 -24.51 -54.12
CA THR A 30 -0.43 -24.42 -53.36
C THR A 30 0.39 -25.70 -53.46
N LYS A 31 -0.25 -26.85 -53.67
CA LYS A 31 0.40 -28.16 -53.84
C LYS A 31 1.14 -28.25 -55.20
N VAL A 32 0.56 -27.66 -56.25
CA VAL A 32 1.16 -27.59 -57.59
C VAL A 32 2.31 -26.59 -57.62
N GLN A 33 2.15 -25.43 -56.98
CA GLN A 33 3.24 -24.44 -56.82
C GLN A 33 4.43 -25.04 -56.04
N LYS A 34 4.17 -25.76 -54.95
CA LYS A 34 5.23 -26.47 -54.19
C LYS A 34 5.94 -27.54 -55.04
N PHE A 35 5.21 -28.27 -55.87
CA PHE A 35 5.80 -29.27 -56.78
C PHE A 35 6.68 -28.60 -57.85
N ILE A 36 6.22 -27.51 -58.46
CA ILE A 36 7.01 -26.74 -59.45
C ILE A 36 8.29 -26.17 -58.80
N GLN A 37 8.18 -25.64 -57.58
CA GLN A 37 9.32 -25.12 -56.82
C GLN A 37 10.29 -26.23 -56.41
N GLN A 38 9.79 -27.44 -56.11
CA GLN A 38 10.62 -28.62 -55.82
C GLN A 38 11.39 -29.10 -57.06
N VAL A 39 10.74 -29.12 -58.22
CA VAL A 39 11.39 -29.52 -59.49
C VAL A 39 12.44 -28.48 -59.93
N GLN A 40 12.16 -27.17 -59.79
CA GLN A 40 13.15 -26.11 -60.05
C GLN A 40 14.35 -26.17 -59.10
N ASN A 41 14.11 -26.46 -57.80
CA ASN A 41 15.19 -26.58 -56.82
C ASN A 41 16.11 -27.81 -57.06
N GLN A 42 15.65 -28.83 -57.78
CA GLN A 42 16.47 -29.99 -58.15
C GLN A 42 17.36 -29.75 -59.37
N SER A 43 17.11 -28.72 -60.18
CA SER A 43 17.81 -28.51 -61.46
C SER A 43 18.99 -27.52 -61.42
N ASP A 44 19.28 -26.90 -60.28
CA ASP A 44 20.35 -25.89 -60.17
C ASP A 44 21.64 -26.43 -59.51
N PRO A 45 22.67 -26.81 -60.29
CA PRO A 45 23.92 -27.37 -59.75
C PRO A 45 24.71 -26.39 -58.87
N LYS A 46 24.52 -25.07 -59.05
CA LYS A 46 25.19 -24.03 -58.24
C LYS A 46 24.67 -23.96 -56.80
N LYS A 47 23.44 -24.42 -56.54
CA LYS A 47 22.80 -24.34 -55.21
C LYS A 47 23.21 -25.52 -54.31
N GLU A 48 23.46 -26.69 -54.91
CA GLU A 48 24.00 -27.87 -54.20
C GLU A 48 25.45 -27.63 -53.76
N GLU A 49 26.28 -26.99 -54.59
CA GLU A 49 27.66 -26.66 -54.22
C GLU A 49 27.75 -25.65 -53.06
N MET A 50 26.92 -24.60 -53.09
CA MET A 50 26.82 -23.63 -51.98
C MET A 50 26.32 -24.29 -50.68
N LYS A 51 25.41 -25.27 -50.78
CA LYS A 51 24.89 -26.00 -49.62
C LYS A 51 25.95 -26.95 -49.02
N ARG A 52 26.77 -27.58 -49.87
CA ARG A 52 27.90 -28.42 -49.42
C ARG A 52 28.98 -27.58 -48.73
N GLN A 53 29.35 -26.43 -49.30
CA GLN A 53 30.30 -25.50 -48.68
C GLN A 53 29.78 -24.95 -47.33
N LYS A 54 28.49 -24.60 -47.23
CA LYS A 54 27.89 -24.13 -45.98
C LYS A 54 27.78 -25.23 -44.92
N ALA A 55 27.58 -26.48 -45.31
CA ALA A 55 27.57 -27.62 -44.40
C ALA A 55 28.99 -27.93 -43.87
N GLU A 56 30.00 -27.83 -44.73
CA GLU A 56 31.41 -28.02 -44.35
C GLU A 56 31.92 -26.88 -43.46
N GLU A 57 31.57 -25.63 -43.76
CA GLU A 57 31.87 -24.47 -42.92
C GLU A 57 31.17 -24.55 -41.56
N LYS A 58 29.90 -25.00 -41.52
CA LYS A 58 29.19 -25.23 -40.26
C LYS A 58 29.85 -26.35 -39.45
N ALA A 59 30.26 -27.44 -40.10
CA ALA A 59 30.96 -28.54 -39.43
C ALA A 59 32.34 -28.10 -38.92
N ARG A 60 33.06 -27.22 -39.64
CA ARG A 60 34.34 -26.65 -39.18
C ARG A 60 34.14 -25.74 -37.98
N ARG A 61 33.13 -24.86 -38.02
CA ARG A 61 32.80 -23.97 -36.89
C ARG A 61 32.38 -24.74 -35.64
N GLU A 62 31.61 -25.82 -35.82
CA GLU A 62 31.18 -26.70 -34.72
C GLU A 62 32.37 -27.45 -34.10
N ARG A 63 33.36 -27.86 -34.90
CA ARG A 63 34.62 -28.46 -34.40
C ARG A 63 35.48 -27.44 -33.65
N GLU A 64 35.66 -26.23 -34.19
CA GLU A 64 36.42 -25.16 -33.52
C GLU A 64 35.76 -24.72 -32.21
N GLU A 65 34.42 -24.69 -32.16
CA GLU A 65 33.68 -24.36 -30.94
C GLU A 65 33.76 -25.50 -29.90
N ALA A 66 33.74 -26.76 -30.33
CA ALA A 66 33.99 -27.91 -29.46
C ALA A 66 35.43 -27.91 -28.90
N GLU A 67 36.43 -27.57 -29.71
CA GLU A 67 37.83 -27.47 -29.29
C GLU A 67 38.05 -26.32 -28.30
N LYS A 68 37.46 -25.14 -28.58
CA LYS A 68 37.48 -24.00 -27.63
C LYS A 68 36.78 -24.33 -26.32
N ARG A 69 35.66 -25.06 -26.36
CA ARG A 69 34.94 -25.50 -25.15
C ARG A 69 35.73 -26.53 -24.35
N ALA A 70 36.50 -27.40 -25.01
CA ALA A 70 37.37 -28.36 -24.34
C ALA A 70 38.60 -27.69 -23.70
N LEU A 71 39.17 -26.67 -24.35
CA LEU A 71 40.37 -25.97 -23.87
C LEU A 71 40.10 -25.03 -22.69
N PHE A 72 38.92 -24.40 -22.64
CA PHE A 72 38.57 -23.41 -21.60
C PHE A 72 37.89 -23.99 -20.35
N ASN A 73 37.71 -25.30 -20.25
CA ASN A 73 37.00 -25.89 -19.12
C ASN A 73 37.98 -26.46 -18.08
N PRO A 74 38.10 -25.86 -16.87
CA PRO A 74 38.97 -26.39 -15.84
C PRO A 74 38.46 -27.74 -15.34
N ALA A 75 39.36 -28.70 -15.11
CA ALA A 75 39.04 -29.98 -14.51
C ALA A 75 38.59 -29.76 -13.05
N MET A 76 37.29 -29.60 -12.85
CA MET A 76 36.67 -29.38 -11.55
C MET A 76 36.40 -30.74 -10.91
N ASP A 77 37.29 -31.18 -10.01
CA ASP A 77 37.05 -32.38 -9.21
C ASP A 77 36.18 -32.01 -7.99
N GLN A 78 34.99 -32.62 -7.89
CA GLN A 78 34.05 -32.39 -6.80
C GLN A 78 34.36 -33.36 -5.66
N THR A 79 35.10 -32.92 -4.64
CA THR A 79 35.31 -33.71 -3.42
C THR A 79 34.09 -33.61 -2.50
N LEU A 80 33.61 -34.75 -2.01
CA LEU A 80 32.46 -34.83 -1.10
C LEU A 80 32.93 -35.03 0.32
N LYS A 81 32.26 -34.37 1.27
CA LYS A 81 32.45 -34.61 2.71
C LYS A 81 31.95 -36.02 3.07
N ALA A 82 32.63 -36.67 4.02
CA ALA A 82 32.29 -38.02 4.45
C ALA A 82 30.85 -38.08 4.99
N GLY A 83 30.04 -39.00 4.45
CA GLY A 83 28.64 -39.22 4.85
C GLY A 83 27.56 -38.69 3.90
N VAL A 84 27.92 -37.96 2.82
CA VAL A 84 26.95 -37.50 1.80
C VAL A 84 26.95 -38.42 0.58
N ASP A 85 25.78 -38.98 0.25
CA ASP A 85 25.62 -39.83 -0.91
C ASP A 85 25.92 -39.09 -2.23
N PRO A 86 26.84 -39.57 -3.08
CA PRO A 86 27.26 -38.81 -4.27
C PRO A 86 26.15 -38.48 -5.26
N LYS A 87 25.09 -39.29 -5.31
CA LYS A 87 23.90 -39.08 -6.16
C LYS A 87 22.92 -38.04 -5.62
N THR A 88 23.12 -37.49 -4.42
CA THR A 88 22.33 -36.36 -3.92
C THR A 88 22.96 -35.01 -4.28
N VAL A 89 24.10 -35.02 -4.97
CA VAL A 89 24.81 -33.81 -5.41
C VAL A 89 24.79 -33.74 -6.93
N LEU A 90 24.51 -32.55 -7.47
CA LEU A 90 24.51 -32.30 -8.92
C LEU A 90 25.94 -32.36 -9.48
N CYS A 91 26.12 -33.10 -10.57
CA CYS A 91 27.41 -33.20 -11.25
C CYS A 91 27.84 -31.85 -11.83
N ALA A 92 29.00 -31.33 -11.44
CA ALA A 92 29.57 -30.09 -11.98
C ALA A 92 29.77 -30.17 -13.50
N MET A 93 30.23 -31.32 -14.00
CA MET A 93 30.42 -31.55 -15.43
C MET A 93 29.09 -31.59 -16.18
N PHE A 94 28.01 -32.05 -15.55
CA PHE A 94 26.66 -32.01 -16.14
C PHE A 94 26.10 -30.59 -16.12
N LYS A 95 26.35 -29.83 -15.05
CA LYS A 95 25.99 -28.40 -14.97
C LYS A 95 26.65 -27.58 -16.08
N ILE A 96 27.87 -27.95 -16.50
CA ILE A 96 28.59 -27.33 -17.62
C ILE A 96 28.25 -27.98 -18.98
N GLY A 97 27.39 -29.01 -19.00
CA GLY A 97 26.93 -29.68 -20.21
C GLY A 97 27.98 -30.58 -20.89
N ASN A 98 29.03 -30.98 -20.17
CA ASN A 98 30.19 -31.70 -20.71
C ASN A 98 30.42 -33.07 -20.03
N CYS A 99 29.37 -33.66 -19.45
CA CYS A 99 29.46 -34.94 -18.75
C CYS A 99 29.19 -36.13 -19.68
N ASN A 100 30.25 -36.84 -20.06
CA ASN A 100 30.18 -38.05 -20.89
C ASN A 100 29.77 -39.33 -20.12
N LYS A 101 29.55 -39.23 -18.79
CA LYS A 101 29.31 -40.39 -17.92
C LYS A 101 27.83 -40.81 -17.85
N GLY A 102 26.91 -39.99 -18.38
CA GLY A 102 25.48 -40.31 -18.47
C GLY A 102 24.88 -40.83 -17.16
N ILE A 103 24.07 -41.90 -17.24
CA ILE A 103 23.42 -42.57 -16.09
C ILE A 103 24.42 -43.19 -15.10
N ARG A 104 25.63 -43.53 -15.56
CA ARG A 104 26.70 -44.11 -14.73
C ARG A 104 27.55 -43.05 -14.03
N CYS A 105 27.19 -41.77 -14.10
CA CYS A 105 27.86 -40.72 -13.36
C CYS A 105 27.72 -40.96 -11.84
N LYS A 106 28.82 -40.72 -11.10
CA LYS A 106 28.85 -40.78 -9.63
C LYS A 106 27.92 -39.73 -9.01
N PHE A 107 27.71 -38.61 -9.70
CA PHE A 107 26.89 -37.49 -9.29
C PHE A 107 25.57 -37.43 -10.07
N SER A 108 24.55 -36.77 -9.52
CA SER A 108 23.24 -36.66 -10.18
C SER A 108 23.27 -35.77 -11.42
N HIS A 109 22.50 -36.16 -12.43
CA HIS A 109 22.20 -35.37 -13.63
C HIS A 109 20.77 -34.79 -13.58
N ASP A 110 20.11 -34.79 -12.43
CA ASP A 110 18.81 -34.14 -12.25
C ASP A 110 19.02 -32.70 -11.72
N PRO A 111 18.72 -31.66 -12.53
CA PRO A 111 18.86 -30.26 -12.13
C PRO A 111 18.09 -29.87 -10.86
N ASN A 112 17.08 -30.64 -10.47
CA ASN A 112 16.25 -30.34 -9.29
C ASN A 112 16.86 -30.83 -7.97
N VAL A 113 17.91 -31.64 -8.02
CA VAL A 113 18.56 -32.17 -6.82
C VAL A 113 19.25 -31.07 -6.01
N GLY A 114 19.77 -30.02 -6.65
CA GLY A 114 20.38 -28.86 -5.97
C GLY A 114 19.38 -27.86 -5.36
N ARG A 115 18.07 -28.03 -5.55
CA ARG A 115 17.03 -27.17 -4.92
C ARG A 115 16.50 -27.74 -3.60
N ARG A 116 16.91 -28.95 -3.21
CA ARG A 116 16.51 -29.52 -1.92
C ARG A 116 17.32 -28.82 -0.84
N VAL A 117 16.77 -27.72 -0.33
CA VAL A 117 17.28 -27.00 0.83
C VAL A 117 17.39 -27.97 2.00
N GLU A 118 18.50 -27.93 2.74
CA GLU A 118 18.67 -28.70 3.96
C GLU A 118 17.46 -28.45 4.88
N LYS A 119 16.79 -29.54 5.28
CA LYS A 119 15.62 -29.44 6.17
C LYS A 119 16.12 -28.84 7.48
N LYS A 120 15.55 -27.70 7.86
CA LYS A 120 15.86 -27.04 9.11
C LYS A 120 15.65 -28.02 10.27
N ASP A 121 16.65 -28.14 11.14
CA ASP A 121 16.63 -29.06 12.27
C ASP A 121 15.46 -28.73 13.20
N LEU A 122 14.68 -29.73 13.58
CA LEU A 122 13.48 -29.59 14.39
C LEU A 122 13.81 -29.18 15.84
N TYR A 123 15.02 -29.48 16.31
CA TYR A 123 15.45 -29.20 17.68
C TYR A 123 16.19 -27.86 17.85
N GLN A 124 16.50 -27.15 16.76
CA GLN A 124 17.04 -25.79 16.82
C GLN A 124 15.91 -24.78 16.62
N ASP A 125 15.27 -24.35 17.70
CA ASP A 125 14.23 -23.32 17.66
C ASP A 125 14.83 -21.94 17.38
N GLY A 126 14.95 -21.59 16.10
CA GLY A 126 15.42 -20.27 15.66
C GLY A 126 14.41 -19.12 15.87
N ARG A 127 13.49 -19.23 16.83
CA ARG A 127 12.57 -18.15 17.22
C ARG A 127 13.28 -17.09 18.07
N GLU A 128 14.08 -17.50 19.05
CA GLU A 128 14.78 -16.58 19.96
C GLU A 128 15.72 -15.63 19.20
N GLU A 129 16.49 -16.14 18.24
CA GLU A 129 17.36 -15.32 17.38
C GLU A 129 16.58 -14.27 16.57
N LYS A 130 15.33 -14.57 16.19
CA LYS A 130 14.47 -13.67 15.41
C LYS A 130 13.68 -12.69 16.25
N GLU A 131 13.51 -12.97 17.53
CA GLU A 131 12.92 -12.04 18.51
C GLU A 131 13.96 -11.02 18.98
N ALA A 132 15.23 -11.45 19.13
CA ALA A 132 16.34 -10.55 19.42
C ALA A 132 16.66 -9.59 18.26
N ASP A 133 16.38 -9.99 17.01
CA ASP A 133 16.55 -9.16 15.82
C ASP A 133 15.43 -8.11 15.67
N THR A 134 15.43 -7.13 16.58
CA THR A 134 14.44 -6.03 16.62
C THR A 134 14.85 -4.91 15.66
N MET A 135 13.85 -4.23 15.06
CA MET A 135 14.03 -3.23 14.00
C MET A 135 14.95 -2.06 14.33
N ASP A 136 15.16 -1.77 15.62
CA ASP A 136 16.09 -0.75 16.08
C ASP A 136 17.54 -0.98 15.62
N SER A 137 17.90 -2.22 15.26
CA SER A 137 19.22 -2.59 14.75
C SER A 137 19.28 -2.75 13.22
N TRP A 138 18.19 -2.44 12.51
CA TRP A 138 18.07 -2.73 11.08
C TRP A 138 18.31 -1.50 10.21
N ASP A 139 19.28 -1.62 9.31
CA ASP A 139 19.45 -0.67 8.21
C ASP A 139 18.33 -0.80 7.17
N GLU A 140 18.13 0.24 6.36
CA GLU A 140 17.05 0.29 5.36
C GLU A 140 17.10 -0.86 4.33
N GLU A 141 18.30 -1.30 3.97
CA GLU A 141 18.51 -2.45 3.08
C GLU A 141 18.08 -3.77 3.74
N LYS A 142 18.40 -3.95 5.03
CA LYS A 142 17.97 -5.11 5.82
C LYS A 142 16.45 -5.11 5.95
N LEU A 143 15.84 -3.96 6.22
CA LEU A 143 14.38 -3.80 6.27
C LEU A 143 13.72 -4.18 4.94
N ARG A 144 14.24 -3.70 3.79
CA ARG A 144 13.75 -4.06 2.45
C ARG A 144 13.88 -5.57 2.19
N SER A 145 14.97 -6.19 2.62
CA SER A 145 15.18 -7.64 2.48
C SER A 145 14.18 -8.46 3.33
N VAL A 146 13.89 -8.01 4.56
CA VAL A 146 12.92 -8.66 5.44
C VAL A 146 11.51 -8.51 4.89
N ILE A 147 11.15 -7.32 4.40
CA ILE A 147 9.88 -7.07 3.71
C ILE A 147 9.72 -8.01 2.51
N LEU A 148 10.76 -8.19 1.69
CA LEU A 148 10.71 -9.07 0.53
C LEU A 148 10.54 -10.55 0.94
N SER A 149 11.20 -10.97 2.02
CA SER A 149 11.13 -12.35 2.53
C SER A 149 9.79 -12.69 3.21
N LYS A 150 9.19 -11.74 3.95
CA LYS A 150 7.87 -11.87 4.58
C LYS A 150 6.72 -11.74 3.60
N HIS A 151 6.87 -10.75 2.73
CA HIS A 151 6.06 -10.35 1.58
C HIS A 151 5.74 -11.39 0.52
N GLY A 152 6.46 -12.53 0.48
CA GLY A 152 6.49 -13.52 -0.60
C GLY A 152 5.46 -13.30 -1.71
N ASN A 153 5.85 -12.58 -2.79
CA ASN A 153 5.03 -12.11 -3.92
C ASN A 153 3.49 -12.15 -3.72
N LEU A 154 3.00 -11.48 -2.67
CA LEU A 154 1.57 -11.32 -2.41
C LEU A 154 0.95 -10.54 -3.57
N ARG A 155 -0.08 -11.11 -4.19
CA ARG A 155 -0.91 -10.43 -5.19
C ARG A 155 -1.72 -9.31 -4.54
N THR A 156 -1.08 -8.18 -4.28
CA THR A 156 -1.76 -6.96 -3.83
C THR A 156 -2.61 -6.44 -4.98
N THR A 157 -3.88 -6.14 -4.70
CA THR A 157 -4.84 -5.63 -5.69
C THR A 157 -4.60 -4.16 -6.04
N THR A 158 -3.84 -3.43 -5.21
CA THR A 158 -3.59 -1.99 -5.37
C THR A 158 -2.11 -1.66 -5.20
N ASP A 159 -1.65 -0.64 -5.92
CA ASP A 159 -0.27 -0.10 -5.87
C ASP A 159 -0.05 0.89 -4.71
N LYS A 160 -1.12 1.23 -3.98
CA LYS A 160 -1.05 2.13 -2.82
C LYS A 160 -0.39 1.39 -1.64
N VAL A 161 0.53 2.06 -0.96
CA VAL A 161 1.17 1.53 0.25
C VAL A 161 0.21 1.54 1.43
N CYS A 162 0.25 0.50 2.26
CA CYS A 162 -0.61 0.39 3.44
C CYS A 162 -0.26 1.44 4.51
N LYS A 163 -1.25 2.21 4.96
CA LYS A 163 -1.09 3.21 6.02
C LYS A 163 -0.54 2.61 7.32
N PHE A 164 -1.08 1.46 7.73
CA PHE A 164 -0.65 0.78 8.97
C PHE A 164 0.77 0.22 8.88
N PHE A 165 1.26 -0.08 7.68
CA PHE A 165 2.64 -0.50 7.46
C PHE A 165 3.58 0.69 7.66
N ILE A 166 3.27 1.85 7.05
CA ILE A 166 4.05 3.08 7.24
C ILE A 166 4.08 3.45 8.72
N GLU A 167 2.93 3.41 9.40
CA GLU A 167 2.83 3.69 10.84
C GLU A 167 3.63 2.69 11.71
N ALA A 168 3.62 1.40 11.36
CA ALA A 168 4.37 0.39 12.10
C ALA A 168 5.88 0.55 11.94
N VAL A 169 6.33 0.85 10.72
CA VAL A 169 7.74 1.14 10.41
C VAL A 169 8.19 2.43 11.11
N GLU A 170 7.35 3.46 11.07
CA GLU A 170 7.60 4.76 11.72
C GLU A 170 7.64 4.70 13.25
N ASN A 171 6.94 3.74 13.85
CA ASN A 171 6.89 3.54 15.30
C ASN A 171 7.89 2.48 15.79
N GLY A 172 8.72 1.90 14.91
CA GLY A 172 9.66 0.82 15.26
C GLY A 172 8.97 -0.49 15.67
N LYS A 173 7.66 -0.62 15.44
CA LYS A 173 6.85 -1.80 15.80
C LYS A 173 6.84 -2.86 14.71
N TYR A 174 7.44 -2.57 13.56
CA TYR A 174 7.58 -3.53 12.47
C TYR A 174 8.69 -4.53 12.81
N GLY A 175 8.43 -5.83 12.73
CA GLY A 175 9.40 -6.88 13.05
C GLY A 175 8.99 -8.21 12.43
N TRP A 176 9.74 -9.28 12.72
CA TRP A 176 9.48 -10.61 12.15
C TRP A 176 8.07 -11.13 12.51
N PHE A 177 7.46 -10.70 13.60
CA PHE A 177 6.13 -11.15 14.04
C PHE A 177 5.02 -10.13 13.78
N TRP A 178 5.32 -9.01 13.11
CA TRP A 178 4.31 -7.99 12.84
C TRP A 178 3.32 -8.45 11.76
N VAL A 179 2.03 -8.32 12.07
CA VAL A 179 0.93 -8.64 11.17
C VAL A 179 0.11 -7.38 10.94
N CYS A 180 -0.14 -7.05 9.68
CA CYS A 180 -0.92 -5.88 9.32
C CYS A 180 -2.35 -5.97 9.91
N PRO A 181 -2.85 -4.95 10.62
CA PRO A 181 -4.23 -4.94 11.14
C PRO A 181 -5.30 -5.00 10.04
N ASN A 182 -4.95 -4.53 8.83
CA ASN A 182 -5.83 -4.50 7.66
C ASN A 182 -5.83 -5.83 6.88
N GLY A 183 -5.84 -6.96 7.61
CA GLY A 183 -5.95 -8.30 7.02
C GLY A 183 -4.64 -9.08 6.86
N GLY A 184 -3.57 -8.71 7.58
CA GLY A 184 -2.32 -9.47 7.66
C GLY A 184 -1.67 -9.70 6.31
N ASN A 185 -1.64 -10.96 5.86
CA ASN A 185 -1.12 -11.37 4.55
C ASN A 185 -2.13 -11.18 3.40
N LYS A 186 -3.35 -10.71 3.68
CA LYS A 186 -4.40 -10.41 2.69
C LYS A 186 -4.73 -8.93 2.64
N CYS A 187 -3.80 -8.07 3.05
CA CYS A 187 -3.97 -6.64 2.89
C CYS A 187 -4.08 -6.30 1.39
N MET A 188 -5.07 -5.48 1.04
CA MET A 188 -5.26 -5.01 -0.35
C MET A 188 -4.15 -4.04 -0.81
N TYR A 189 -3.44 -3.45 0.15
CA TYR A 189 -2.41 -2.44 -0.04
C TYR A 189 -1.01 -3.04 0.05
N ARG A 190 -0.06 -2.40 -0.63
CA ARG A 190 1.34 -2.84 -0.69
C ARG A 190 2.06 -2.61 0.64
N HIS A 191 2.70 -3.65 1.17
CA HIS A 191 3.59 -3.56 2.33
C HIS A 191 5.03 -3.41 1.88
N SER A 192 5.36 -2.27 1.28
CA SER A 192 6.74 -1.92 0.99
C SER A 192 6.95 -0.44 1.23
N LEU A 193 8.18 -0.07 1.55
CA LEU A 193 8.56 1.33 1.57
C LEU A 193 8.52 1.90 0.14
N PRO A 194 7.90 3.06 -0.10
CA PRO A 194 8.04 3.77 -1.37
C PRO A 194 9.50 4.08 -1.67
N GLU A 195 9.88 4.08 -2.94
CA GLU A 195 11.23 4.46 -3.37
C GLU A 195 11.48 5.93 -2.98
N GLY A 196 12.46 6.17 -2.09
CA GLY A 196 12.80 7.50 -1.57
C GLY A 196 12.20 7.88 -0.21
N PHE A 197 11.45 6.99 0.45
CA PHE A 197 10.96 7.26 1.81
C PHE A 197 12.06 7.02 2.86
N VAL A 198 12.64 8.09 3.38
CA VAL A 198 13.63 8.04 4.47
C VAL A 198 12.90 7.92 5.81
N LEU A 199 13.19 6.87 6.58
CA LEU A 199 12.65 6.73 7.93
C LEU A 199 13.22 7.86 8.80
N LYS A 200 12.35 8.78 9.23
CA LYS A 200 12.72 9.78 10.23
C LYS A 200 13.00 9.08 11.56
N THR A 201 14.18 9.27 12.12
CA THR A 201 14.51 8.72 13.44
C THR A 201 13.61 9.33 14.51
N LYS A 202 13.45 8.64 15.64
CA LYS A 202 12.67 9.13 16.78
C LYS A 202 13.15 10.51 17.26
N GLU A 203 14.46 10.74 17.21
CA GLU A 203 15.07 12.03 17.54
C GLU A 203 14.77 13.12 16.49
N GLN A 204 14.79 12.81 15.18
CA GLN A 204 14.41 13.77 14.14
C GLN A 204 12.94 14.19 14.24
N LYS A 205 12.04 13.25 14.57
CA LYS A 205 10.63 13.57 14.82
C LYS A 205 10.42 14.41 16.08
N ARG A 206 11.20 14.14 17.14
CA ARG A 206 11.16 14.96 18.36
C ARG A 206 11.62 16.38 18.04
N LEU A 207 12.70 16.52 17.29
CA LEU A 207 13.26 17.82 16.90
C LEU A 207 12.35 18.58 15.92
N GLU A 208 11.66 17.90 15.01
CA GLU A 208 10.64 18.51 14.14
C GLU A 208 9.42 18.97 14.94
N ARG A 209 8.97 18.19 15.94
CA ARG A 209 7.88 18.59 16.85
C ARG A 209 8.30 19.77 17.72
N GLU A 210 9.48 19.73 18.30
CA GLU A 210 10.05 20.83 19.08
C GLU A 210 10.22 22.07 18.20
N ALA A 211 10.63 21.93 16.93
CA ALA A 211 10.71 23.03 15.98
C ALA A 211 9.33 23.60 15.62
N LEU A 212 8.31 22.75 15.44
CA LEU A 212 6.92 23.17 15.20
C LEU A 212 6.31 23.87 16.42
N ASP A 213 6.60 23.39 17.63
CA ASP A 213 6.16 24.04 18.87
C ASP A 213 6.94 25.33 19.15
N SER A 214 8.18 25.42 18.67
CA SER A 214 9.03 26.61 18.73
C SER A 214 8.79 27.59 17.59
N GLN A 215 7.99 27.23 16.57
CA GLN A 215 7.53 28.22 15.61
C GLN A 215 6.71 29.27 16.38
N PRO A 216 6.92 30.56 16.11
CA PRO A 216 6.20 31.61 16.80
C PRO A 216 4.71 31.44 16.47
N LYS A 217 3.97 30.89 17.44
CA LYS A 217 2.52 30.99 17.46
C LYS A 217 2.26 32.48 17.59
N ILE A 218 1.90 33.12 16.47
CA ILE A 218 1.47 34.51 16.44
C ILE A 218 0.55 34.73 17.63
N THR A 219 0.82 35.77 18.41
CA THR A 219 -0.05 36.11 19.52
C THR A 219 -1.45 36.42 18.98
N LEU A 220 -2.49 36.20 19.78
CA LEU A 220 -3.86 36.46 19.32
C LEU A 220 -3.99 37.92 18.86
N GLU A 221 -3.28 38.82 19.55
CA GLU A 221 -3.20 40.25 19.27
C GLU A 221 -2.58 40.51 17.88
N GLU A 222 -1.43 39.90 17.59
CA GLU A 222 -0.73 40.07 16.31
C GLU A 222 -1.53 39.46 15.14
N PHE A 223 -2.24 38.35 15.36
CA PHE A 223 -3.16 37.80 14.38
C PHE A 223 -4.35 38.74 14.11
N ILE A 224 -4.91 39.34 15.16
CA ILE A 224 -6.04 40.27 15.02
C ILE A 224 -5.62 41.56 14.31
N GLU A 225 -4.43 42.09 14.60
CA GLU A 225 -3.89 43.29 13.95
C GLU A 225 -3.62 43.04 12.45
N THR A 226 -3.00 41.91 12.12
CA THR A 226 -2.74 41.53 10.71
C THR A 226 -4.03 41.33 9.92
N GLU A 227 -5.02 40.64 10.49
CA GLU A 227 -6.32 40.45 9.82
C GLU A 227 -7.14 41.76 9.75
N ARG A 228 -7.02 42.65 10.74
CA ARG A 228 -7.67 43.97 10.70
C ARG A 228 -7.11 44.84 9.59
N ASP A 229 -5.79 44.81 9.37
CA ASP A 229 -5.15 45.57 8.29
C ASP A 229 -5.40 44.95 6.91
N ARG A 230 -5.65 43.64 6.85
CA ARG A 230 -6.07 42.94 5.63
C ARG A 230 -7.47 43.35 5.16
N LEU A 231 -8.34 43.79 6.07
CA LEU A 231 -9.69 44.22 5.73
C LEU A 231 -9.68 45.59 5.03
N ASP A 232 -10.36 45.66 3.88
CA ASP A 232 -10.53 46.91 3.14
C ASP A 232 -11.44 47.87 3.91
N LYS A 233 -10.82 48.92 4.50
CA LYS A 233 -11.48 49.94 5.33
C LYS A 233 -12.61 50.66 4.59
N THR A 234 -12.65 50.62 3.26
CA THR A 234 -13.68 51.28 2.45
C THR A 234 -14.97 50.48 2.29
N LYS A 235 -14.95 49.16 2.54
CA LYS A 235 -16.11 48.25 2.35
C LYS A 235 -16.74 47.79 3.67
N LEU A 236 -16.43 48.43 4.78
CA LEU A 236 -16.90 48.04 6.10
C LEU A 236 -18.37 48.42 6.31
N THR A 237 -19.14 47.50 6.90
CA THR A 237 -20.53 47.76 7.28
C THR A 237 -20.54 48.43 8.66
N PRO A 238 -21.16 49.62 8.83
CA PRO A 238 -21.21 50.28 10.12
C PRO A 238 -22.03 49.46 11.12
N ILE A 239 -21.52 49.35 12.35
CA ILE A 239 -22.16 48.59 13.44
C ILE A 239 -23.28 49.41 14.10
N THR A 240 -24.40 49.52 13.39
CA THR A 240 -25.64 50.09 13.94
C THR A 240 -26.44 49.01 14.68
N VAL A 241 -27.39 49.41 15.53
CA VAL A 241 -28.27 48.47 16.26
C VAL A 241 -28.98 47.52 15.31
N ALA A 242 -29.47 48.02 14.17
CA ALA A 242 -30.14 47.20 13.16
C ALA A 242 -29.21 46.18 12.49
N ASN A 243 -27.97 46.59 12.15
CA ASN A 243 -26.98 45.70 11.54
C ASN A 243 -26.47 44.66 12.55
N PHE A 244 -26.27 45.07 13.80
CA PHE A 244 -25.90 44.16 14.89
C PHE A 244 -27.01 43.14 15.18
N ALA A 245 -28.27 43.54 15.16
CA ALA A 245 -29.40 42.62 15.33
C ALA A 245 -29.43 41.53 14.23
N LYS A 246 -29.22 41.92 12.97
CA LYS A 246 -29.10 40.97 11.84
C LYS A 246 -27.92 40.03 12.03
N TRP A 247 -26.73 40.57 12.28
CA TRP A 247 -25.53 39.78 12.55
C TRP A 247 -25.74 38.81 13.73
N LYS A 248 -26.42 39.25 14.80
CA LYS A 248 -26.69 38.43 15.98
C LYS A 248 -27.64 37.28 15.66
N GLN A 249 -28.67 37.52 14.85
CA GLN A 249 -29.59 36.47 14.38
C GLN A 249 -28.86 35.42 13.55
N ASP A 250 -28.03 35.87 12.60
CA ASP A 250 -27.22 34.99 11.76
C ASP A 250 -26.26 34.16 12.62
N HIS A 251 -25.57 34.80 13.56
CA HIS A 251 -24.62 34.14 14.45
C HIS A 251 -25.28 33.12 15.41
N ILE A 252 -26.45 33.43 15.96
CA ILE A 252 -27.22 32.47 16.77
C ILE A 252 -27.63 31.27 15.90
N THR A 253 -28.08 31.51 14.67
CA THR A 253 -28.49 30.46 13.73
C THR A 253 -27.29 29.56 13.36
N GLU A 254 -26.14 30.15 13.09
CA GLU A 254 -24.89 29.42 12.83
C GLU A 254 -24.47 28.57 14.03
N ARG A 255 -24.54 29.11 15.25
CA ARG A 255 -24.24 28.37 16.48
C ARG A 255 -25.17 27.17 16.67
N ILE A 256 -26.48 27.37 16.53
CA ILE A 256 -27.47 26.28 16.64
C ILE A 256 -27.20 25.21 15.58
N ASN A 257 -26.92 25.59 14.33
CA ASN A 257 -26.61 24.64 13.26
C ASN A 257 -25.31 23.87 13.52
N ALA A 258 -24.30 24.50 14.13
CA ALA A 258 -23.07 23.84 14.53
C ALA A 258 -23.29 22.87 15.70
N GLU A 259 -24.06 23.28 16.70
CA GLU A 259 -24.44 22.43 17.84
C GLU A 259 -25.23 21.20 17.39
N LEU A 260 -26.22 21.35 16.50
CA LEU A 260 -26.99 20.22 15.95
C LEU A 260 -26.10 19.21 15.20
N LYS A 261 -25.12 19.70 14.45
CA LYS A 261 -24.14 18.82 13.77
C LYS A 261 -23.29 18.05 14.77
N GLU A 262 -22.87 18.69 15.85
CA GLU A 262 -22.08 18.04 16.90
C GLU A 262 -22.93 17.10 17.77
N GLU A 263 -24.17 17.48 18.07
CA GLU A 263 -25.14 16.66 18.80
C GLU A 263 -25.41 15.33 18.09
N SER A 264 -25.50 15.34 16.75
CA SER A 264 -25.65 14.11 15.96
C SER A 264 -24.49 13.12 16.12
N LYS A 265 -23.30 13.58 16.54
CA LYS A 265 -22.12 12.76 16.79
C LYS A 265 -21.96 12.40 18.26
N ARG A 266 -22.57 13.17 19.17
CA ARG A 266 -22.46 12.97 20.62
C ARG A 266 -23.37 11.83 21.05
N LYS A 267 -22.92 11.09 22.06
CA LYS A 267 -23.76 10.08 22.72
C LYS A 267 -24.83 10.81 23.55
N PRO A 268 -26.07 10.32 23.59
CA PRO A 268 -27.14 11.01 24.28
C PRO A 268 -26.85 11.11 25.78
N CYS A 269 -27.19 12.26 26.38
CA CYS A 269 -27.06 12.47 27.82
C CYS A 269 -28.08 11.59 28.59
N GLY A 270 -27.80 11.25 29.86
CA GLY A 270 -28.73 10.48 30.71
C GLY A 270 -30.15 11.08 30.73
N ARG A 271 -30.26 12.41 30.80
CA ARG A 271 -31.55 13.12 30.69
C ARG A 271 -32.25 12.87 29.35
N GLU A 272 -31.53 12.91 28.24
CA GLU A 272 -32.07 12.66 26.90
C GLU A 272 -32.50 11.20 26.72
N ILE A 273 -31.77 10.26 27.31
CA ILE A 273 -32.11 8.83 27.27
C ILE A 273 -33.43 8.61 28.03
N VAL A 274 -33.55 9.14 29.25
CA VAL A 274 -34.78 9.04 30.04
C VAL A 274 -35.95 9.69 29.31
N LEU A 275 -35.75 10.87 28.71
CA LEU A 275 -36.79 11.53 27.91
C LEU A 275 -37.20 10.69 26.69
N LYS A 276 -36.24 10.12 25.94
CA LYS A 276 -36.53 9.23 24.81
C LYS A 276 -37.32 8.00 25.25
N ASN A 277 -36.91 7.38 26.34
CA ASN A 277 -37.60 6.21 26.91
C ASN A 277 -39.04 6.58 27.33
N TYR A 278 -39.22 7.71 28.02
CA TYR A 278 -40.53 8.22 28.39
C TYR A 278 -41.43 8.51 27.17
N THR A 279 -40.87 9.07 26.09
CA THR A 279 -41.64 9.37 24.86
C THR A 279 -41.99 8.12 24.06
N ASN A 280 -41.13 7.10 24.07
CA ASN A 280 -41.33 5.88 23.30
C ASN A 280 -42.22 4.87 24.04
N ASP A 281 -42.01 4.73 25.34
CA ASP A 281 -42.76 3.81 26.20
C ASP A 281 -43.80 4.59 27.00
N LYS A 282 -45.05 4.62 26.50
CA LYS A 282 -46.22 5.12 27.27
C LYS A 282 -46.47 4.36 28.58
N LYS A 283 -45.73 3.26 28.83
CA LYS A 283 -45.74 2.44 30.06
C LYS A 283 -44.55 2.70 30.99
N PHE A 284 -43.65 3.63 30.65
CA PHE A 284 -42.63 4.10 31.60
C PHE A 284 -43.25 4.91 32.75
N ALA A 285 -44.54 5.23 32.66
CA ALA A 285 -45.35 5.61 33.79
C ALA A 285 -45.71 4.36 34.62
N GLU A 286 -45.13 4.29 35.82
CA GLU A 286 -45.89 3.90 37.02
C GLU A 286 -46.20 2.41 37.21
N ALA A 287 -45.32 1.49 36.77
CA ALA A 287 -45.49 0.07 37.07
C ALA A 287 -44.16 -0.67 37.30
N ASP A 288 -43.43 -0.31 38.37
CA ASP A 288 -42.58 -1.30 39.07
C ASP A 288 -42.13 -0.90 40.50
N ASP A 289 -42.52 0.25 41.06
CA ASP A 289 -42.11 0.68 42.42
C ASP A 289 -43.10 0.28 43.54
N LEU A 290 -43.84 -0.83 43.38
CA LEU A 290 -44.68 -1.40 44.45
C LEU A 290 -44.29 -2.84 44.84
N ASP A 291 -43.16 -3.37 44.35
CA ASP A 291 -42.63 -4.64 44.85
C ASP A 291 -41.58 -4.37 45.95
N ALA A 292 -42.08 -4.17 47.18
CA ALA A 292 -41.29 -3.98 48.40
C ALA A 292 -40.33 -5.17 48.73
N THR A 293 -40.31 -6.20 47.89
CA THR A 293 -39.56 -7.44 48.07
C THR A 293 -38.18 -7.46 47.36
N LYS A 294 -37.82 -6.43 46.58
CA LYS A 294 -36.46 -6.22 46.04
C LYS A 294 -35.80 -5.00 46.69
N GLY A 295 -35.22 -5.22 47.87
CA GLY A 295 -34.72 -4.17 48.76
C GLY A 295 -33.45 -3.43 48.30
N SER A 296 -33.60 -2.36 47.51
CA SER A 296 -32.58 -1.30 47.41
C SER A 296 -33.11 0.08 46.96
N ALA A 297 -34.40 0.37 47.10
CA ALA A 297 -34.94 1.70 46.84
C ALA A 297 -34.67 2.61 48.05
N TRP A 298 -33.92 3.70 47.86
CA TRP A 298 -33.61 4.66 48.92
C TRP A 298 -34.46 5.91 48.72
N ASP A 299 -35.31 6.22 49.71
CA ASP A 299 -36.00 7.50 49.77
C ASP A 299 -35.03 8.62 50.20
N LEU A 300 -34.81 9.58 49.30
CA LEU A 300 -33.94 10.76 49.50
C LEU A 300 -34.74 12.07 49.52
N SER A 301 -36.07 12.00 49.56
CA SER A 301 -36.95 13.17 49.42
C SER A 301 -36.68 14.26 50.46
N GLU A 302 -36.58 13.89 51.74
CA GLU A 302 -36.26 14.81 52.84
C GLU A 302 -34.90 15.50 52.64
N PHE A 303 -33.88 14.72 52.25
CA PHE A 303 -32.54 15.25 52.00
C PHE A 303 -32.52 16.22 50.82
N THR A 304 -33.16 15.88 49.71
CA THR A 304 -33.21 16.75 48.52
C THR A 304 -33.99 18.04 48.77
N THR A 305 -35.04 17.98 49.60
CA THR A 305 -35.83 19.15 49.98
C THR A 305 -35.00 20.09 50.86
N ALA A 306 -34.36 19.56 51.90
CA ALA A 306 -33.49 20.33 52.79
C ALA A 306 -32.31 20.98 52.02
N LEU A 307 -31.75 20.28 51.04
CA LEU A 307 -30.64 20.78 50.23
C LEU A 307 -31.07 21.93 49.30
N LYS A 308 -32.23 21.79 48.63
CA LYS A 308 -32.81 22.87 47.81
C LYS A 308 -33.14 24.10 48.64
N GLU A 309 -33.72 23.93 49.83
CA GLU A 309 -34.04 25.03 50.74
C GLU A 309 -32.77 25.79 51.14
N ALA A 310 -31.69 25.08 51.47
CA ALA A 310 -30.40 25.67 51.80
C ALA A 310 -29.78 26.46 50.62
N GLU A 311 -29.90 25.94 49.40
CA GLU A 311 -29.45 26.62 48.17
C GLU A 311 -30.26 27.91 47.92
N THR A 312 -31.59 27.83 48.01
CA THR A 312 -32.45 29.00 47.79
C THR A 312 -32.30 30.08 48.85
N ASN A 313 -32.09 29.68 50.12
CA ASN A 313 -31.91 30.63 51.23
C ASN A 313 -30.58 31.39 51.15
N SER A 314 -29.58 30.84 50.46
CA SER A 314 -28.27 31.49 50.25
C SER A 314 -28.23 32.38 49.01
N GLY A 315 -29.31 32.40 48.21
CA GLY A 315 -29.39 33.10 46.92
C GLY A 315 -29.76 34.58 47.00
N ASP A 316 -30.03 35.13 48.19
CA ASP A 316 -30.41 36.53 48.34
C ASP A 316 -29.25 37.47 47.94
N GLY A 317 -29.35 38.05 46.73
CA GLY A 317 -28.31 38.88 46.12
C GLY A 317 -27.59 38.27 44.91
N ILE A 318 -27.91 37.02 44.52
CA ILE A 318 -27.42 36.40 43.28
C ILE A 318 -28.49 36.53 42.20
N LYS A 319 -28.13 37.10 41.04
CA LYS A 319 -29.05 37.15 39.89
C LYS A 319 -29.12 35.77 39.22
N ASP A 320 -30.28 35.14 39.29
CA ASP A 320 -30.55 33.89 38.59
C ASP A 320 -30.83 34.15 37.09
N TYR A 321 -30.10 33.45 36.22
CA TYR A 321 -30.25 33.49 34.76
C TYR A 321 -31.00 32.27 34.21
N GLY A 322 -31.49 31.37 35.07
CA GLY A 322 -32.22 30.17 34.68
C GLY A 322 -31.41 29.27 33.74
N ASP A 323 -31.97 29.00 32.56
CA ASP A 323 -31.33 28.20 31.50
C ASP A 323 -30.29 28.99 30.68
N GLY A 324 -30.07 30.26 31.03
CA GLY A 324 -29.16 31.17 30.32
C GLY A 324 -29.73 31.66 28.97
N SER A 325 -30.98 31.34 28.65
CA SER A 325 -31.66 31.90 27.50
C SER A 325 -32.08 33.34 27.78
N ASN A 326 -31.89 34.22 26.78
CA ASN A 326 -32.33 35.62 26.82
C ASN A 326 -32.07 36.37 28.15
N PRO A 327 -30.82 36.42 28.65
CA PRO A 327 -30.50 37.09 29.91
C PRO A 327 -30.79 38.59 29.82
N THR A 328 -31.36 39.16 30.88
CA THR A 328 -31.44 40.62 31.05
C THR A 328 -30.24 41.11 31.87
N PHE A 329 -29.82 42.36 31.65
CA PHE A 329 -28.64 42.94 32.31
C PHE A 329 -28.98 44.17 33.17
N ASP A 330 -30.22 44.24 33.67
CA ASP A 330 -30.66 45.33 34.54
C ASP A 330 -29.80 45.38 35.80
N ILE A 331 -29.30 46.59 36.11
CA ILE A 331 -28.46 46.86 37.28
C ILE A 331 -29.38 47.26 38.44
N ILE A 332 -29.50 46.38 39.42
CA ILE A 332 -30.24 46.68 40.65
C ILE A 332 -29.31 47.50 41.56
N THR A 333 -29.50 48.82 41.59
CA THR A 333 -28.87 49.65 42.62
C THR A 333 -29.71 49.56 43.89
N LYS A 334 -29.14 49.08 45.00
CA LYS A 334 -29.77 49.17 46.33
C LYS A 334 -30.00 50.67 46.61
N SER A 335 -31.23 51.15 46.46
CA SER A 335 -31.58 52.49 46.92
C SER A 335 -31.34 52.58 48.43
N PRO A 336 -30.68 53.65 48.94
CA PRO A 336 -30.53 53.82 50.36
C PRO A 336 -31.93 54.02 50.95
N ALA A 337 -32.32 53.15 51.88
CA ALA A 337 -33.52 53.32 52.66
C ALA A 337 -33.49 54.74 53.28
N THR A 338 -34.41 55.59 52.85
CA THR A 338 -34.65 56.87 53.49
C THR A 338 -34.97 56.62 54.96
N ALA A 339 -34.05 57.02 55.82
CA ALA A 339 -34.28 57.15 57.25
C ALA A 339 -35.55 58.00 57.44
N SER A 340 -36.64 57.37 57.88
CA SER A 340 -37.74 58.09 58.50
C SER A 340 -37.46 58.09 60.00
N ALA A 341 -37.27 59.31 60.50
CA ALA A 341 -37.07 59.67 61.90
C ALA A 341 -38.34 59.45 62.73
#